data_AF-A0A950EV06-F1
#
_entry.id   AF-A0A950EV06-F1
#
_cell.length_a   1.000
_cell.length_b   1.000
_cell.length_c   1.000
_cell.angle_alpha   90.00
_cell.angle_beta   90.00
_cell.angle_gamma   90.00
#
_symmetry.space_group_name_H-M   'P 1'
#
loop_
_entity.id
_entity.type
_entity.pdbx_description
1 polymer ?
#
loop_
_entity_poly.entity_id
_entity_poly.type
_entity_poly.pdbx_seq_one_letter_code
_entity_poly.pdbx_strand_id
1 'polypeptide(L)'
;MRTTRDDTLQEKRVVLSAAQVQRTIERLAQAIIEPNGASDNLLLIGIRKGGENLVRRIHAEIKRRSGVDVAMGFLNINLYRDDAAPREMPESDIADDVAGKEVVIVD
;
A
#
# COMPACT_ATOMS: atom_id res chain seq x y z
N MET A 1 -18.60 -16.49 -47.31
CA MET A 1 -17.56 -17.10 -46.45
C MET A 1 -16.61 -16.00 -45.95
N ARG A 2 -16.92 -15.42 -44.79
CA ARG A 2 -16.00 -14.57 -44.00
C ARG A 2 -16.19 -14.98 -42.55
N THR A 3 -15.13 -15.57 -42.00
CA THR A 3 -15.08 -16.15 -40.66
C THR A 3 -15.34 -15.07 -39.60
N THR A 4 -16.21 -15.39 -38.66
CA THR A 4 -16.46 -14.67 -37.43
C THR A 4 -15.16 -14.61 -36.64
N ARG A 5 -14.66 -13.41 -36.35
CA ARG A 5 -13.61 -13.22 -35.35
C ARG A 5 -14.16 -13.72 -34.01
N ASP A 6 -13.56 -14.80 -33.55
CA ASP A 6 -13.75 -15.39 -32.24
C ASP A 6 -13.10 -14.47 -31.20
N ASP A 7 -13.82 -13.38 -30.85
CA ASP A 7 -13.52 -12.57 -29.68
C ASP A 7 -13.84 -13.42 -28.45
N THR A 8 -12.90 -14.27 -28.06
CA THR A 8 -12.91 -14.95 -26.77
C THR A 8 -12.81 -13.88 -25.69
N LEU A 9 -13.97 -13.46 -25.18
CA LEU A 9 -14.08 -12.68 -23.95
C LEU A 9 -13.34 -13.44 -22.85
N GLN A 10 -12.13 -13.00 -22.51
CA GLN A 10 -11.43 -13.54 -21.34
C GLN A 10 -12.31 -13.30 -20.11
N GLU A 11 -12.83 -14.38 -19.53
CA GLU A 11 -13.55 -14.31 -18.26
C GLU A 11 -12.64 -13.68 -17.20
N LYS A 12 -13.10 -12.57 -16.61
CA LYS A 12 -12.42 -11.94 -15.48
C LYS A 12 -12.45 -12.90 -14.30
N ARG A 13 -11.31 -13.52 -13.98
CA ARG A 13 -11.16 -14.39 -12.82
C ARG A 13 -10.90 -13.56 -11.56
N VAL A 14 -11.70 -13.79 -10.53
CA VAL A 14 -11.42 -13.25 -9.19
C VAL A 14 -10.25 -14.00 -8.57
N VAL A 15 -9.14 -13.30 -8.30
CA VAL A 15 -7.94 -13.88 -7.68
C VAL A 15 -8.07 -13.94 -6.16
N LEU A 16 -8.63 -12.88 -5.55
CA LEU A 16 -8.91 -12.79 -4.13
C LEU A 16 -10.33 -12.27 -3.92
N SER A 17 -11.14 -13.04 -3.17
CA SER A 17 -12.42 -12.57 -2.65
C SER A 17 -12.19 -11.48 -1.60
N ALA A 18 -13.21 -10.66 -1.33
CA ALA A 18 -13.15 -9.63 -0.28
C ALA A 18 -12.73 -10.19 1.09
N ALA A 19 -13.22 -11.39 1.44
CA ALA A 19 -12.85 -12.06 2.68
C ALA A 19 -11.38 -12.52 2.69
N GLN A 20 -10.83 -12.95 1.55
CA GLN A 20 -9.40 -13.27 1.44
C GLN A 20 -8.52 -12.02 1.53
N VAL A 21 -8.94 -10.89 0.94
CA VAL A 21 -8.23 -9.61 1.09
C VAL A 21 -8.20 -9.17 2.54
N GLN A 22 -9.34 -9.19 3.23
CA GLN A 22 -9.43 -8.81 4.64
C GLN A 22 -8.51 -9.67 5.53
N ARG A 23 -8.57 -11.00 5.39
CA ARG A 23 -7.66 -11.91 6.11
C ARG A 23 -6.19 -11.68 5.80
N THR A 24 -5.88 -11.30 4.56
CA THR A 24 -4.50 -10.99 4.16
C THR A 24 -4.01 -9.71 4.84
N ILE A 25 -4.84 -8.66 4.88
CA ILE A 25 -4.53 -7.41 5.58
C ILE A 25 -4.29 -7.67 7.07
N GLU A 26 -5.15 -8.46 7.71
CA GLU A 26 -5.01 -8.86 9.11
C GLU A 26 -3.68 -9.55 9.39
N ARG A 27 -3.28 -10.48 8.51
CA ARG A 27 -2.00 -11.18 8.62
C ARG A 27 -0.81 -10.26 8.40
N LEU A 28 -0.90 -9.33 7.45
CA LEU A 28 0.16 -8.35 7.19
C LEU A 28 0.35 -7.40 8.38
N ALA A 29 -0.74 -6.90 8.96
CA ALA A 29 -0.70 -6.06 10.16
C ALA A 29 0.01 -6.77 11.32
N GLN A 30 -0.33 -8.04 11.56
CA GLN A 30 0.33 -8.84 12.60
C GLN A 30 1.82 -9.04 12.32
N ALA A 31 2.18 -9.41 11.09
CA ALA A 31 3.56 -9.62 10.68
C ALA A 31 4.42 -8.35 10.73
N ILE A 32 3.82 -7.16 10.61
CA ILE A 32 4.49 -5.88 10.78
C ILE A 32 4.74 -5.58 12.27
N ILE A 33 3.78 -5.88 13.15
CA ILE A 33 3.91 -5.56 14.59
C ILE A 33 4.86 -6.52 15.31
N GLU A 34 4.81 -7.82 15.01
CA GLU A 34 5.56 -8.87 15.72
C GLU A 34 7.08 -8.60 15.83
N PRO A 35 7.80 -8.30 14.74
CA PRO A 35 9.24 -8.04 14.81
C PRO A 35 9.57 -6.65 15.41
N ASN A 36 8.69 -5.67 15.25
CA ASN A 36 9.01 -4.27 15.49
C ASN A 36 8.60 -3.82 16.92
N GLY A 37 7.80 -4.66 17.60
CA GLY A 37 7.01 -4.23 18.74
C GLY A 37 5.99 -3.18 18.33
N ALA A 38 4.97 -2.95 19.15
CA ALA A 38 4.08 -1.81 18.94
C ALA A 38 4.80 -0.52 19.38
N SER A 39 5.86 -0.17 18.64
CA SER A 39 6.84 0.85 18.97
C SER A 39 6.58 2.14 18.20
N ASP A 40 6.84 3.28 18.84
CA ASP A 40 6.79 4.62 18.24
C ASP A 40 7.79 4.79 17.07
N ASN A 41 8.71 3.83 16.90
CA ASN A 41 9.73 3.86 15.86
C ASN A 41 9.28 3.28 14.50
N LEU A 42 8.04 2.77 14.40
CA LEU A 42 7.49 2.21 13.17
C LEU A 42 6.79 3.29 12.33
N LEU A 43 7.15 3.38 11.05
CA LEU A 43 6.56 4.29 10.07
C LEU A 43 6.06 3.52 8.84
N LEU A 44 4.77 3.68 8.51
CA LEU A 44 4.17 3.11 7.31
C LEU A 44 4.17 4.13 6.17
N ILE A 45 4.64 3.75 4.98
CA ILE A 45 4.64 4.63 3.80
C ILE A 45 3.92 3.93 2.65
N GLY A 46 2.79 4.50 2.21
CA GLY A 46 2.09 4.00 1.02
C GLY A 46 2.56 4.67 -0.26
N ILE A 47 2.81 3.90 -1.32
CA ILE A 47 3.09 4.45 -2.65
C ILE A 47 1.76 4.90 -3.30
N ARG A 48 1.73 6.12 -3.86
CA ARG A 48 0.53 6.66 -4.51
C ARG A 48 0.14 5.85 -5.76
N LYS A 49 -1.18 5.72 -6.02
CA LYS A 49 -1.91 4.95 -7.07
C LYS A 49 -2.46 3.56 -6.67
N GLY A 50 -2.12 3.04 -5.50
CA GLY A 50 -2.71 1.80 -4.97
C GLY A 50 -2.37 1.56 -3.50
N GLY A 51 -1.08 1.73 -3.17
CA GLY A 51 -0.54 1.60 -1.82
C GLY A 51 -1.20 2.52 -0.78
N GLU A 52 -1.71 3.69 -1.15
CA GLU A 52 -2.42 4.59 -0.21
C GLU A 52 -3.65 3.94 0.45
N ASN A 53 -4.49 3.25 -0.32
CA ASN A 53 -5.67 2.60 0.25
C ASN A 53 -5.29 1.37 1.08
N LEU A 54 -4.25 0.65 0.66
CA LEU A 54 -3.77 -0.54 1.35
C LEU A 54 -3.11 -0.17 2.69
N VAL A 55 -2.22 0.83 2.70
CA VAL A 55 -1.53 1.28 3.91
C VAL A 55 -2.51 1.80 4.95
N ARG A 56 -3.56 2.55 4.54
CA ARG A 56 -4.61 3.02 5.46
C ARG A 56 -5.38 1.86 6.10
N ARG A 57 -5.63 0.77 5.36
CA ARG A 57 -6.31 -0.43 5.90
C ARG A 57 -5.40 -1.18 6.87
N ILE A 58 -4.12 -1.31 6.54
CA ILE A 58 -3.12 -1.93 7.42
C ILE A 58 -2.97 -1.11 8.71
N HIS A 59 -2.80 0.21 8.60
CA HIS A 59 -2.75 1.15 9.73
C HIS A 59 -3.95 0.99 10.66
N ALA A 60 -5.17 1.00 10.11
CA ALA A 60 -6.39 0.82 10.89
C ALA A 60 -6.48 -0.55 11.58
N GLU A 61 -5.98 -1.61 10.93
CA GLU A 61 -5.92 -2.94 11.53
C GLU A 61 -4.89 -3.02 12.67
N ILE A 62 -3.71 -2.43 12.48
CA ILE A 62 -2.69 -2.32 13.52
C ILE A 62 -3.29 -1.59 14.74
N LYS A 63 -3.85 -0.40 14.52
CA LYS A 63 -4.48 0.40 15.58
C LYS A 63 -5.60 -0.35 16.31
N ARG A 64 -6.44 -1.08 15.57
CA ARG A 64 -7.52 -1.89 16.15
C ARG A 64 -6.99 -3.02 17.05
N ARG A 65 -5.89 -3.67 16.66
CA ARG A 65 -5.37 -4.88 17.35
C ARG A 65 -4.42 -4.57 18.49
N SER A 66 -3.48 -3.65 18.28
CA SER A 66 -2.47 -3.29 19.28
C SER A 66 -2.85 -2.06 20.10
N GLY A 67 -3.83 -1.28 19.66
CA GLY A 67 -4.15 0.03 20.26
C GLY A 67 -3.15 1.13 19.89
N VAL A 68 -2.09 0.82 19.14
CA VAL A 68 -1.03 1.77 18.79
C VAL A 68 -1.33 2.49 17.48
N ASP A 69 -1.19 3.80 17.51
CA ASP A 69 -1.36 4.66 16.34
C ASP A 69 0.01 4.93 15.71
N VAL A 70 0.40 4.05 14.79
CA VAL A 70 1.71 4.14 14.11
C VAL A 70 1.73 5.31 13.13
N ALA A 71 2.89 5.94 12.97
CA ALA A 71 3.08 7.00 12.00
C ALA A 71 2.80 6.49 10.58
N MET A 72 2.22 7.34 9.73
CA MET A 72 1.86 7.00 8.36
C MET A 72 2.10 8.18 7.41
N GLY A 73 2.65 7.89 6.23
CA GLY A 73 2.85 8.86 5.14
C GLY A 73 2.65 8.25 3.76
N PHE A 74 2.86 9.08 2.73
CA PHE A 74 2.65 8.73 1.33
C PHE A 74 3.83 9.17 0.47
N LEU A 75 4.31 8.24 -0.37
CA LEU A 75 5.41 8.49 -1.29
C LEU A 75 4.90 8.61 -2.72
N ASN A 76 5.33 9.68 -3.40
CA ASN A 76 5.01 9.92 -4.79
C ASN A 76 6.21 9.65 -5.71
N ILE A 77 6.22 8.46 -6.32
CA ILE A 77 7.35 8.00 -7.15
C ILE A 77 7.30 8.52 -8.60
N ASN A 78 6.35 9.39 -8.97
CA ASN A 78 6.23 9.88 -10.36
C ASN A 78 7.44 10.70 -10.84
N LEU A 79 8.36 11.10 -9.94
CA LEU A 79 9.58 11.85 -10.24
C LEU A 79 10.67 11.05 -10.97
N TYR A 80 10.67 9.72 -10.89
CA TYR A 80 11.75 8.87 -11.42
C TYR A 80 11.41 8.16 -12.73
N ARG A 81 10.32 8.54 -13.40
CA ARG A 81 10.00 7.96 -14.71
C ARG A 81 10.55 8.85 -15.81
N ASP A 82 11.41 8.28 -16.66
CA ASP A 82 12.07 8.94 -17.80
C ASP A 82 11.08 9.61 -18.79
N ASP A 83 9.79 9.27 -18.74
CA ASP A 83 8.71 9.80 -19.58
C ASP A 83 7.96 10.99 -18.98
N ALA A 84 8.33 11.47 -17.78
CA ALA A 84 7.66 12.58 -17.14
C ALA A 84 8.23 13.95 -17.60
N ALA A 85 7.41 14.73 -18.30
CA ALA A 85 7.66 16.17 -18.45
C ALA A 85 7.90 16.81 -17.07
N PRO A 86 8.72 17.88 -16.95
CA PRO A 86 8.95 18.57 -15.68
C PRO A 86 7.61 19.10 -15.15
N ARG A 87 6.96 18.31 -14.31
CA ARG A 87 5.77 18.68 -13.56
C ARG A 87 6.22 19.12 -12.19
N GLU A 88 5.49 20.08 -11.63
CA GLU A 88 5.61 20.46 -10.22
C GLU A 88 5.75 19.20 -9.36
N MET A 89 6.77 19.20 -8.52
CA MET A 89 7.18 18.08 -7.68
C MET A 89 5.95 17.56 -6.94
N PRO A 90 5.38 16.40 -7.32
CA PRO A 90 4.09 16.05 -6.77
C PRO A 90 4.35 15.56 -5.35
N GLU A 91 3.94 16.35 -4.36
CA GLU A 91 4.43 16.24 -2.99
C GLU A 91 4.26 14.83 -2.42
N SER A 92 5.34 14.34 -1.80
CA SER A 92 5.26 13.22 -0.87
C SER A 92 4.85 13.79 0.47
N ASP A 93 3.93 13.12 1.15
CA ASP A 93 3.40 13.55 2.44
C ASP A 93 3.91 12.61 3.52
N ILE A 94 5.10 12.90 4.03
CA ILE A 94 5.73 12.16 5.12
C ILE A 94 5.97 13.19 6.22
N ALA A 95 5.01 13.31 7.13
CA ALA A 95 5.03 14.32 8.20
C ALA A 95 6.12 14.07 9.26
N ASP A 96 6.62 12.84 9.34
CA ASP A 96 7.63 12.40 10.29
C ASP A 96 9.03 12.31 9.68
N ASP A 97 10.07 12.54 10.48
CA ASP A 97 11.43 12.17 10.10
C ASP A 97 11.52 10.64 9.93
N VAL A 98 12.16 10.22 8.84
CA VAL A 98 12.39 8.81 8.52
C VAL A 98 13.67 8.28 9.16
N ALA A 99 14.59 9.17 9.57
CA ALA A 99 15.88 8.78 10.08
C ALA A 99 15.76 7.95 11.37
N GLY A 100 16.39 6.77 11.37
CA GLY A 100 16.38 5.85 12.52
C GLY A 100 15.06 5.11 12.74
N LYS A 101 14.02 5.38 11.93
CA LYS A 101 12.75 4.65 11.99
C LYS A 101 12.81 3.36 11.21
N GLU A 102 12.01 2.40 11.65
CA GLU A 102 11.72 1.20 10.87
C GLU A 102 10.60 1.51 9.88
N VAL A 103 10.94 1.53 8.60
CA VAL A 103 10.03 1.99 7.54
C VAL A 103 9.49 0.79 6.76
N VAL A 104 8.17 0.65 6.73
CA VAL A 104 7.48 -0.33 5.89
C VAL A 104 6.84 0.39 4.71
N ILE A 105 7.32 0.05 3.50
CA ILE A 105 6.77 0.57 2.26
C ILE A 105 5.66 -0.37 1.76
N VAL A 106 4.53 0.20 1.37
CA VAL A 106 3.32 -0.53 0.93
C VAL A 106 2.94 -0.12 -0.49
N ASP A 107 2.79 -1.11 -1.36
CA ASP A 107 2.32 -1.00 -2.75
C ASP A 107 1.35 -2.16 -3.09
#